data_AF-A0A960RT46-F1
#
_entry.id   AF-A0A960RT46-F1
#
_cell.length_a   1.000
_cell.length_b   1.000
_cell.length_c   1.000
_cell.angle_alpha   90.00
_cell.angle_beta   90.00
_cell.angle_gamma   90.00
#
_symmetry.space_group_name_H-M   'P 1'
#
loop_
_entity.id
_entity.type
_entity.pdbx_description
1 polymer ?
#
loop_
_entity_poly.entity_id
_entity_poly.type
_entity_poly.pdbx_seq_one_letter_code
_entity_poly.pdbx_strand_id
1 'polypeptide(L)'
;MLKWLLGVVLLPILVFSNMNEKYSELFAEKLIEQDINGCHQILDEWERYEPHMLPTIQGLRATVLLFEGNIVESAALMDEALDKLEGTTLSEETVQSIRELYAKAKCFQSGESKVISA
;
A
#
# COMPACT_ATOMS: atom_id res chain seq x y z
N MET A 1 -12.86 -14.58 -1.36
CA MET A 1 -12.59 -13.14 -1.48
C MET A 1 -11.58 -12.65 -0.43
N LEU A 2 -11.76 -12.96 0.86
CA LEU A 2 -10.91 -12.47 1.97
C LEU A 2 -9.40 -12.84 1.91
N LYS A 3 -9.04 -13.97 1.29
CA LYS A 3 -7.63 -14.44 1.21
C LYS A 3 -6.75 -13.63 0.25
N TRP A 4 -7.32 -12.91 -0.72
CA TRP A 4 -6.57 -12.09 -1.67
C TRP A 4 -6.20 -10.73 -1.09
N LEU A 5 -7.08 -10.15 -0.26
CA LEU A 5 -6.82 -8.90 0.46
C LEU A 5 -5.61 -9.03 1.38
N LEU A 6 -5.49 -10.14 2.12
CA LEU A 6 -4.37 -10.40 3.02
C LEU A 6 -3.00 -10.34 2.31
N GLY A 7 -2.88 -10.87 1.09
CA GLY A 7 -1.61 -10.86 0.34
C GLY A 7 -1.23 -9.49 -0.22
N VAL A 8 -2.22 -8.71 -0.69
CA VAL A 8 -2.01 -7.36 -1.23
C VAL A 8 -1.75 -6.33 -0.13
N VAL A 9 -2.27 -6.58 1.07
CA VAL A 9 -2.11 -5.73 2.25
C VAL A 9 -0.79 -5.97 2.97
N LEU A 10 -0.36 -7.23 3.12
CA LEU A 10 0.82 -7.56 3.92
C LEU A 10 2.14 -7.15 3.25
N LEU A 11 2.20 -7.16 1.92
CA LEU A 11 3.41 -6.84 1.16
C LEU A 11 3.85 -5.37 1.31
N PRO A 12 2.97 -4.37 1.10
CA PRO A 12 3.31 -2.97 1.33
C PRO A 12 3.70 -2.71 2.79
N ILE A 13 2.99 -3.30 3.75
CA ILE A 13 3.33 -3.14 5.17
C ILE A 13 4.73 -3.67 5.44
N LEU A 14 5.06 -4.89 5.00
CA LEU A 14 6.40 -5.48 5.21
C LEU A 14 7.52 -4.71 4.53
N VAL A 15 7.22 -4.09 3.39
CA VAL A 15 8.17 -3.28 2.62
C VAL A 15 8.44 -1.92 3.27
N PHE A 16 7.42 -1.32 3.87
CA PHE A 16 7.46 0.06 4.35
C PHE A 16 7.63 0.20 5.87
N SER A 17 7.31 -0.83 6.65
CA SER A 17 7.40 -0.81 8.11
C SER A 17 8.82 -0.93 8.66
N ASN A 18 9.79 -1.33 7.84
CA ASN A 18 11.18 -1.57 8.27
C ASN A 18 12.04 -0.29 8.39
N MET A 19 11.44 0.91 8.28
CA MET A 19 12.19 2.16 8.17
C MET A 19 12.00 3.12 9.37
N ASN A 20 10.99 2.92 10.22
CA ASN A 20 10.83 3.60 11.51
C ASN A 20 9.95 2.74 12.44
N GLU A 21 10.57 2.04 13.40
CA GLU A 21 9.89 1.05 14.25
C GLU A 21 8.66 1.61 14.98
N LYS A 22 8.72 2.87 15.45
CA LYS A 22 7.62 3.46 16.24
C LYS A 22 6.39 3.73 15.38
N TYR A 23 6.54 4.45 14.28
CA TYR A 23 5.39 4.80 13.43
C TYR A 23 4.85 3.58 12.68
N SER A 24 5.73 2.64 12.32
CA SER A 24 5.30 1.42 11.65
C SER A 24 4.53 0.47 12.57
N GLU A 25 4.93 0.33 13.83
CA GLU A 25 4.20 -0.44 14.84
C GLU A 25 2.82 0.17 15.11
N LEU A 26 2.76 1.49 15.35
CA LEU A 26 1.49 2.20 15.56
C LEU A 26 0.56 2.11 14.35
N PHE A 27 1.11 2.24 13.14
CA PHE A 27 0.31 2.08 11.92
C PHE A 27 -0.25 0.67 11.79
N ALA A 28 0.56 -0.36 12.05
CA ALA A 28 0.13 -1.75 12.00
C ALA A 28 -0.95 -2.06 13.06
N GLU A 29 -0.80 -1.54 14.28
CA GLU A 29 -1.80 -1.64 15.35
C GLU A 29 -3.15 -1.05 14.89
N LYS A 30 -3.15 0.19 14.38
CA LYS A 30 -4.36 0.85 13.90
C LYS A 30 -5.02 0.09 12.75
N LEU A 31 -4.21 -0.48 11.85
CA LEU A 31 -4.73 -1.26 10.73
C LEU A 31 -5.37 -2.58 11.18
N ILE A 32 -4.78 -3.26 12.17
CA ILE A 32 -5.34 -4.49 12.78
C ILE A 32 -6.66 -4.18 13.51
N GLU A 33 -6.71 -3.05 14.20
CA GLU A 33 -7.92 -2.53 14.85
C GLU A 33 -8.99 -2.06 13.85
N GLN A 34 -8.67 -2.02 12.55
CA GLN A 34 -9.50 -1.43 11.49
C GLN A 34 -9.85 0.05 11.75
N ASP A 35 -9.00 0.76 12.51
CA ASP A 35 -9.12 2.18 12.77
C ASP A 35 -8.48 2.98 11.63
N ILE A 36 -9.22 3.09 10.53
CA ILE A 36 -8.78 3.77 9.30
C ILE A 36 -8.45 5.25 9.56
N ASN A 37 -9.25 5.92 10.40
CA ASN A 37 -8.97 7.31 10.77
C ASN A 37 -7.68 7.43 11.57
N GLY A 38 -7.42 6.50 12.49
CA GLY A 38 -6.16 6.40 13.21
C GLY A 38 -4.97 6.14 12.28
N CYS A 39 -5.13 5.29 11.25
CA CYS A 39 -4.11 5.10 10.21
C CYS A 39 -3.76 6.43 9.52
N HIS A 40 -4.75 7.21 9.09
CA HIS A 40 -4.51 8.52 8.45
C HIS A 40 -3.80 9.49 9.40
N GLN A 41 -4.20 9.56 10.66
CA GLN A 41 -3.57 10.41 11.66
C GLN A 41 -2.09 10.06 11.88
N ILE A 42 -1.78 8.77 12.00
CA ILE A 42 -0.39 8.31 12.15
C ILE A 42 0.45 8.66 10.92
N LEU A 43 -0.09 8.52 9.71
CA LEU A 43 0.62 8.87 8.48
C LEU A 43 0.83 10.38 8.34
N ASP A 44 -0.15 11.20 8.70
CA ASP A 44 -0.03 12.67 8.73
C ASP A 44 1.03 13.14 9.74
N GLU A 45 1.07 12.51 10.92
CA GLU A 45 2.10 12.77 11.92
C GLU A 45 3.48 12.34 11.41
N TRP A 46 3.59 11.12 10.88
CA TRP A 46 4.85 10.60 10.37
C TRP A 46 5.41 11.49 9.25
N GLU A 47 4.58 11.96 8.32
CA GLU A 47 4.99 12.86 7.24
C GLU A 47 5.51 14.20 7.76
N ARG A 48 4.90 14.72 8.84
CA ARG A 48 5.33 15.97 9.47
C ARG A 48 6.70 15.84 10.13
N TYR A 49 6.97 14.70 10.79
CA TYR A 49 8.21 14.49 11.53
C TYR A 49 9.34 13.95 10.65
N GLU A 50 9.02 13.14 9.65
CA GLU A 50 10.00 12.48 8.76
C GLU A 50 9.65 12.72 7.28
N PRO A 51 9.68 13.97 6.78
CA PRO A 51 9.28 14.28 5.41
C PRO A 51 10.13 13.58 4.34
N HIS A 52 11.35 13.15 4.69
CA HIS A 52 12.21 12.38 3.79
C HIS A 52 11.66 10.97 3.52
N MET A 53 10.74 10.49 4.35
CA MET A 53 10.03 9.21 4.22
C MET A 53 8.79 9.29 3.35
N LEU A 54 8.53 10.43 2.71
CA LEU A 54 7.31 10.67 1.95
C LEU A 54 6.96 9.55 0.94
N PRO A 55 7.89 9.00 0.13
CA PRO A 55 7.53 7.91 -0.78
C PRO A 55 7.01 6.66 -0.05
N THR A 56 7.64 6.30 1.07
CA THR A 56 7.20 5.21 1.95
C THR A 56 5.82 5.47 2.53
N ILE A 57 5.59 6.70 3.02
CA ILE A 57 4.31 7.11 3.58
C ILE A 57 3.21 7.11 2.52
N GLN A 58 3.50 7.56 1.29
CA GLN A 58 2.58 7.49 0.16
C GLN A 58 2.20 6.04 -0.18
N GLY A 59 3.16 5.11 -0.13
CA GLY A 59 2.89 3.67 -0.28
C GLY A 59 1.94 3.11 0.78
N LEU A 60 2.11 3.52 2.04
CA LEU A 60 1.19 3.14 3.14
C LEU A 60 -0.19 3.79 2.99
N ARG A 61 -0.26 5.06 2.59
CA ARG A 61 -1.53 5.75 2.28
C ARG A 61 -2.28 5.04 1.16
N ALA A 62 -1.58 4.60 0.13
CA ALA A 62 -2.16 3.79 -0.95
C ALA A 62 -2.77 2.50 -0.38
N THR A 63 -2.10 1.82 0.56
CA THR A 63 -2.70 0.67 1.25
C THR A 63 -3.98 1.03 2.01
N VAL A 64 -4.02 2.15 2.73
CA VAL A 64 -5.24 2.61 3.43
C VAL A 64 -6.38 2.86 2.44
N LEU A 65 -6.12 3.55 1.32
CA LEU A 65 -7.11 3.77 0.26
C LEU A 65 -7.64 2.46 -0.33
N LEU A 66 -6.78 1.43 -0.42
CA LEU A 66 -7.20 0.11 -0.87
C LEU A 66 -8.21 -0.51 0.09
N PHE A 67 -8.00 -0.39 1.40
CA PHE A 67 -8.93 -0.86 2.43
C PHE A 67 -10.27 -0.13 2.40
N GLU A 68 -10.27 1.16 2.05
CA GLU A 68 -11.48 1.96 1.87
C GLU A 68 -12.24 1.61 0.57
N GLY A 69 -11.67 0.77 -0.30
CA GLY A 69 -12.25 0.41 -1.60
C GLY A 69 -11.96 1.41 -2.72
N ASN A 70 -11.11 2.41 -2.47
CA ASN A 70 -10.70 3.44 -3.42
C ASN A 70 -9.57 2.95 -4.33
N ILE A 71 -9.79 1.84 -5.03
CA ILE A 71 -8.75 1.09 -5.77
C ILE A 71 -8.05 1.93 -6.84
N VAL A 72 -8.78 2.80 -7.55
CA VAL A 72 -8.21 3.65 -8.62
C VAL A 72 -7.20 4.65 -8.04
N GLU A 73 -7.60 5.36 -6.99
CA GLU A 73 -6.76 6.35 -6.32
C GLU A 73 -5.59 5.68 -5.60
N SER A 74 -5.88 4.59 -4.90
CA SER A 74 -4.90 3.73 -4.24
C SER A 74 -3.79 3.29 -5.21
N ALA A 75 -4.16 2.80 -6.39
CA ALA A 75 -3.19 2.36 -7.38
C ALA A 75 -2.34 3.50 -7.95
N ALA A 76 -2.96 4.65 -8.24
CA ALA A 76 -2.24 5.82 -8.75
C ALA A 76 -1.19 6.29 -7.73
N LEU A 77 -1.57 6.34 -6.44
CA LEU A 77 -0.67 6.73 -5.37
C LEU A 77 0.43 5.69 -5.12
N MET A 78 0.14 4.39 -5.26
CA MET A 78 1.16 3.34 -5.17
C MET A 78 2.17 3.43 -6.32
N ASP A 79 1.73 3.66 -7.55
CA ASP A 79 2.63 3.83 -8.70
C ASP A 79 3.57 5.03 -8.47
N GLU A 80 3.04 6.18 -8.02
CA GLU A 80 3.84 7.35 -7.68
C GLU A 80 4.84 7.07 -6.54
N ALA A 81 4.42 6.34 -5.50
CA ALA A 81 5.29 5.94 -4.40
C ALA A 81 6.45 5.07 -4.91
N LEU A 82 6.16 4.06 -5.73
CA LEU A 82 7.15 3.13 -6.30
C LEU A 82 8.16 3.85 -7.19
N ASP A 83 7.71 4.77 -8.06
CA ASP A 83 8.58 5.54 -8.94
C ASP A 83 9.58 6.40 -8.15
N LYS A 84 9.15 6.92 -6.98
CA LYS A 84 10.00 7.72 -6.09
C LYS A 84 10.88 6.89 -5.14
N LEU A 85 10.64 5.58 -5.05
CA LEU A 85 11.44 4.64 -4.28
C LEU A 85 12.60 4.04 -5.09
N GLU A 86 12.69 4.34 -6.40
CA GLU A 86 13.76 3.85 -7.27
C GLU A 86 15.15 4.25 -6.71
N GLY A 87 15.88 3.23 -6.24
CA GLY A 87 17.31 3.34 -5.90
C GLY A 87 17.74 2.82 -4.53
N THR A 88 16.86 2.52 -3.58
CA THR A 88 17.33 2.30 -2.19
C THR A 88 16.76 1.13 -1.38
N THR A 89 15.68 0.46 -1.78
CA THR A 89 15.05 -0.50 -0.84
C THR A 89 14.33 -1.71 -1.45
N LEU A 90 13.82 -1.62 -2.69
CA LEU A 90 13.06 -2.71 -3.33
C LEU A 90 13.73 -3.23 -4.59
N SER A 91 13.64 -4.54 -4.84
CA SER A 91 14.04 -5.11 -6.13
C SER A 91 13.03 -4.76 -7.22
N GLU A 92 13.51 -4.65 -8.47
CA GLU A 92 12.65 -4.42 -9.65
C GLU A 92 11.53 -5.46 -9.75
N GLU A 93 11.83 -6.72 -9.40
CA GLU A 93 10.84 -7.81 -9.37
C GLU A 93 9.72 -7.57 -8.34
N THR A 94 10.05 -7.00 -7.18
CA THR A 94 9.06 -6.67 -6.14
C THR A 94 8.17 -5.52 -6.61
N VAL A 95 8.76 -4.47 -7.20
CA VAL A 95 8.04 -3.34 -7.77
C VAL A 95 7.06 -3.81 -8.84
N GLN A 96 7.52 -4.66 -9.76
CA GLN A 96 6.70 -5.21 -10.83
C GLN A 96 5.55 -6.07 -10.27
N SER A 97 5.82 -6.89 -9.26
CA SER A 97 4.80 -7.70 -8.59
C SER A 97 3.70 -6.84 -7.95
N ILE A 98 4.06 -5.73 -7.29
CA ILE A 98 3.10 -4.81 -6.70
C ILE A 98 2.21 -4.18 -7.78
N ARG A 99 2.80 -3.68 -8.88
CA ARG A 99 2.05 -3.10 -10.00
C ARG A 99 1.05 -4.09 -10.60
N GLU A 100 1.44 -5.34 -10.78
CA GLU A 100 0.54 -6.40 -11.29
C GLU A 100 -0.62 -6.70 -10.34
N LEU A 101 -0.38 -6.70 -9.03
CA LEU A 101 -1.45 -6.88 -8.04
C LEU A 101 -2.48 -5.74 -8.12
N TYR A 102 -2.01 -4.49 -8.23
CA TYR A 102 -2.88 -3.34 -8.41
C TYR A 102 -3.64 -3.35 -9.74
N ALA A 103 -2.99 -3.77 -10.84
CA ALA A 103 -3.65 -3.95 -12.13
C ALA A 103 -4.77 -4.99 -12.05
N LYS A 104 -4.51 -6.14 -11.39
CA LYS A 104 -5.54 -7.17 -11.14
C LYS A 104 -6.68 -6.62 -10.30
N ALA A 105 -6.40 -5.88 -9.23
CA ALA A 105 -7.40 -5.28 -8.37
C ALA A 105 -8.35 -4.33 -9.14
N LYS A 106 -7.82 -3.51 -10.06
CA LYS A 106 -8.63 -2.64 -10.94
C LYS A 106 -9.58 -3.47 -11.82
N CYS A 107 -9.11 -4.55 -12.43
CA CYS A 107 -9.93 -5.42 -13.29
C CYS A 107 -11.09 -6.10 -12.53
N PHE A 108 -10.89 -6.44 -11.25
CA PHE A 108 -11.95 -6.99 -10.41
C PHE A 108 -13.02 -5.95 -10.06
N GLN A 109 -12.65 -4.68 -9.90
CA GLN A 109 -13.61 -3.59 -9.62
C GLN A 109 -14.43 -3.21 -10.86
N SER A 110 -13.84 -3.26 -12.06
CA SER A 110 -14.53 -2.92 -13.32
C SER A 110 -15.50 -3.99 -13.84
N GLY A 111 -15.59 -5.15 -13.16
CA GLY A 111 -16.42 -6.27 -13.61
C GLY A 111 -15.87 -7.00 -14.85
N GLU A 112 -14.67 -6.65 -15.32
CA GLU A 112 -14.00 -7.36 -16.41
C GLU A 112 -13.30 -8.60 -15.87
N SER A 113 -14.09 -9.57 -15.41
CA SER A 113 -13.63 -10.94 -15.20
C SER A 113 -13.42 -11.59 -16.57
N LYS A 114 -12.37 -11.19 -17.31
CA LYS A 114 -11.82 -12.06 -18.35
C LYS A 114 -11.21 -13.25 -17.65
N VAL A 115 -12.01 -14.31 -17.58
CA VAL A 115 -11.61 -15.68 -17.29
C VAL A 115 -10.38 -15.97 -18.15
N ILE A 116 -9.19 -15.95 -17.54
CA ILE A 116 -8.03 -16.59 -18.14
C ILE A 116 -8.26 -18.08 -17.93
N SER A 117 -8.95 -18.71 -18.88
CA SER A 117 -9.01 -20.15 -19.00
C SER A 117 -7.62 -20.63 -19.44
N ALA A 118 -6.93 -21.32 -18.54
CA ALA A 118 -5.87 -22.26 -18.89
C ALA A 118 -6.47 -23.68 -18.88
#